data_AF-A0A2K8Z2A2-F1
#
_entry.id   AF-A0A2K8Z2A2-F1
#
_cell.length_a   1.000
_cell.length_b   1.000
_cell.length_c   1.000
_cell.angle_alpha   90.00
_cell.angle_beta   90.00
_cell.angle_gamma   90.00
#
_symmetry.space_group_name_H-M   'P 1'
#
loop_
_entity.id
_entity.type
_entity.pdbx_description
1 polymer ?
#
loop_
_entity_poly.entity_id
_entity_poly.type
_entity_poly.pdbx_seq_one_letter_code
_entity_poly.pdbx_strand_id
1 'polypeptide(L)'
;MSDISLLSSRYQRLSELTQQINRSILTLKKQRALAMNAMNITAQLYPAVVVTLEEVTEAKALLSRFLEGVEQLLRSSETASLLEQDYSHRLKERVVTDDQVLEVRQSLMSASPLNERQLNLLDLLLYLLDDERTNLFHQLRTSRRG
;
A
#
# COMPACT_ATOMS: atom_id res chain seq x y z
N MET A 1 5.16 1.51 30.15
CA MET A 1 4.93 2.37 28.97
C MET A 1 3.47 2.77 28.96
N SER A 2 3.13 4.03 28.74
CA SER A 2 1.72 4.46 28.68
C SER A 2 1.09 4.07 27.36
N ASP A 3 -0.22 3.78 27.36
CA ASP A 3 -0.98 3.40 26.16
C ASP A 3 -0.92 4.50 25.07
N ILE A 4 -0.80 5.76 25.49
CA ILE A 4 -0.64 6.91 24.59
C ILE A 4 0.70 6.85 23.82
N SER A 5 1.79 6.47 24.48
CA SER A 5 3.09 6.32 23.80
C SER A 5 3.07 5.19 22.77
N LEU A 6 2.39 4.08 23.08
CA LEU A 6 2.21 2.96 22.15
C LEU A 6 1.36 3.38 20.95
N LEU A 7 0.24 4.06 21.18
CA LEU A 7 -0.67 4.56 20.14
C LEU A 7 0.03 5.56 19.21
N SER A 8 0.83 6.47 19.79
CA SER A 8 1.60 7.46 19.01
C SER A 8 2.65 6.81 18.13
N SER A 9 3.37 5.81 18.66
CA SER A 9 4.36 5.06 17.89
C SER A 9 3.72 4.29 16.72
N ARG A 10 2.54 3.69 16.94
CA ARG A 10 1.78 2.99 15.91
C ARG A 10 1.32 3.93 14.80
N TYR A 11 0.73 5.07 15.16
CA TYR A 11 0.32 6.08 14.18
C TYR A 11 1.49 6.53 13.30
N GLN A 12 2.64 6.82 13.91
CA GLN A 12 3.80 7.27 13.17
C GLN A 12 4.29 6.22 12.16
N ARG A 13 4.43 4.96 12.60
CA ARG A 13 4.80 3.85 11.71
C ARG A 13 3.80 3.67 10.57
N LEU A 14 2.51 3.75 10.86
CA LEU A 14 1.47 3.60 9.84
C LEU A 14 1.50 4.76 8.84
N SER A 15 1.71 5.99 9.31
CA SER A 15 1.85 7.16 8.46
C SER A 15 3.05 7.05 7.51
N GLU A 16 4.20 6.63 8.03
CA GLU A 16 5.41 6.41 7.23
C GLU A 16 5.21 5.31 6.18
N LEU A 17 4.64 4.17 6.58
CA LEU A 17 4.30 3.07 5.67
C LEU A 17 3.35 3.53 4.56
N THR A 18 2.29 4.25 4.91
CA THR A 18 1.28 4.74 3.95
C THR A 18 1.91 5.65 2.90
N GLN A 19 2.80 6.55 3.31
CA GLN A 19 3.52 7.42 2.38
C GLN A 19 4.45 6.62 1.45
N GLN A 20 5.17 5.63 1.97
CA GLN A 20 6.05 4.77 1.16
C GLN A 20 5.27 3.93 0.14
N ILE A 21 4.14 3.36 0.54
CA ILE A 21 3.25 2.58 -0.33
C ILE A 21 2.67 3.46 -1.42
N ASN A 22 2.15 4.63 -1.08
CA ASN A 22 1.63 5.58 -2.07
C ASN A 22 2.69 5.98 -3.10
N ARG A 23 3.90 6.35 -2.65
CA ARG A 23 5.02 6.66 -3.56
C ARG A 23 5.32 5.50 -4.49
N SER A 24 5.37 4.28 -3.97
CA SER A 24 5.64 3.06 -4.75
C SER A 24 4.57 2.81 -5.81
N ILE A 25 3.29 2.96 -5.47
CA ILE A 25 2.17 2.83 -6.41
C ILE A 25 2.27 3.89 -7.51
N LEU A 26 2.56 5.14 -7.14
CA LEU A 26 2.74 6.23 -8.11
C LEU A 26 3.90 5.96 -9.07
N THR A 27 5.02 5.42 -8.58
CA THR A 27 6.16 5.01 -9.43
C THR A 27 5.73 3.98 -10.48
N LEU A 28 4.99 2.94 -10.09
CA LEU A 28 4.51 1.92 -11.04
C LEU A 28 3.47 2.46 -12.02
N LYS A 29 2.58 3.36 -11.57
CA LYS A 29 1.63 4.05 -12.45
C LYS A 29 2.33 4.92 -13.49
N LYS A 30 3.37 5.67 -13.08
CA LYS A 30 4.20 6.48 -13.99
C LYS A 30 4.92 5.58 -14.99
N GLN A 31 5.53 4.49 -14.55
CA GLN A 31 6.17 3.52 -15.44
C GLN A 31 5.21 3.00 -16.51
N ARG A 32 3.98 2.61 -16.10
CA ARG A 32 2.96 2.16 -17.05
C ARG A 32 2.56 3.26 -18.03
N ALA A 33 2.34 4.49 -17.56
CA ALA A 33 1.96 5.61 -18.42
C ALA A 33 3.04 5.94 -19.46
N LEU A 34 4.32 5.86 -19.07
CA LEU A 34 5.48 6.05 -19.97
C LEU A 34 5.66 4.90 -20.97
N ALA A 35 5.21 3.68 -20.63
CA ALA A 35 5.26 2.53 -21.52
C ALA A 35 4.09 2.50 -22.52
N MET A 36 2.89 2.94 -22.11
CA MET A 36 1.67 2.95 -22.94
C MET A 36 1.65 4.08 -23.96
N ASN A 37 2.09 5.27 -23.57
CA ASN A 37 2.32 6.36 -24.51
C ASN A 37 3.70 6.14 -25.08
N ALA A 38 3.80 5.73 -26.35
CA ALA A 38 5.07 5.54 -27.05
C ALA A 38 6.10 6.58 -26.59
N MET A 39 7.25 6.12 -26.09
CA MET A 39 8.35 6.88 -25.46
C MET A 39 8.68 8.23 -26.09
N ASN A 40 8.28 8.48 -27.34
CA ASN A 40 8.50 9.72 -28.07
C ASN A 40 7.61 10.89 -27.67
N ILE A 41 6.33 10.72 -27.32
CA ILE A 41 5.43 11.89 -27.08
C ILE A 41 5.56 12.38 -25.63
N THR A 42 5.54 11.47 -24.66
CA THR A 42 5.56 11.83 -23.24
C THR A 42 6.95 12.31 -22.79
N ALA A 43 8.03 11.73 -23.32
CA ALA A 43 9.38 12.22 -23.04
C ALA A 43 9.67 13.59 -23.68
N GLN A 44 9.04 13.92 -24.82
CA GLN A 44 9.12 15.24 -25.44
C GLN A 44 8.33 16.31 -24.68
N LEU A 45 7.13 15.97 -24.18
CA LEU A 45 6.27 16.91 -23.45
C LEU A 45 6.68 17.07 -21.97
N TYR A 46 7.22 16.02 -21.36
CA TYR A 46 7.56 15.98 -19.94
C TYR A 46 8.96 15.37 -19.72
N PRO A 47 10.04 16.05 -20.16
CA PRO A 47 11.41 15.53 -20.04
C PRO A 47 11.87 15.30 -18.59
N ALA A 48 11.18 15.89 -17.61
CA ALA A 48 11.44 15.69 -16.18
C ALA A 48 10.72 14.45 -15.59
N VAL A 49 9.80 13.82 -16.31
CA VAL A 49 9.09 12.62 -15.85
C VAL A 49 9.91 11.40 -16.26
N VAL A 50 11.01 11.19 -15.54
CA VAL A 50 11.84 10.00 -15.64
C VAL A 50 11.56 9.14 -14.41
N VAL A 51 11.35 7.85 -14.64
CA VAL A 51 11.33 6.85 -13.57
C VAL A 51 12.52 5.94 -13.81
N THR A 52 13.43 5.84 -12.85
CA THR A 52 14.61 5.00 -12.99
C THR A 52 14.26 3.53 -12.75
N LEU A 53 15.08 2.62 -13.30
CA LEU A 53 14.91 1.19 -13.03
C LEU A 53 15.08 0.87 -11.53
N GLU A 54 15.95 1.62 -10.85
CA GLU A 54 16.17 1.50 -9.40
C GLU A 54 14.91 1.86 -8.61
N GLU A 55 14.27 2.99 -8.92
CA GLU A 55 13.01 3.40 -8.30
C GLU A 55 11.90 2.37 -8.50
N VAL A 56 11.80 1.79 -9.70
CA VAL A 56 10.83 0.71 -9.99
C VAL A 56 11.14 -0.54 -9.16
N THR A 57 12.42 -0.91 -9.05
CA THR A 57 12.85 -2.11 -8.33
C THR A 57 12.58 -1.96 -6.84
N GLU A 58 12.90 -0.81 -6.26
CA GLU A 58 12.60 -0.49 -4.87
C GLU A 58 11.09 -0.47 -4.60
N ALA A 59 10.31 0.17 -5.48
CA ALA A 59 8.85 0.21 -5.37
C ALA A 59 8.25 -1.20 -5.40
N LYS A 60 8.71 -2.06 -6.32
CA LYS A 60 8.28 -3.47 -6.41
C LYS A 60 8.63 -4.26 -5.15
N ALA A 61 9.85 -4.10 -4.63
CA ALA A 61 10.29 -4.79 -3.42
C ALA A 61 9.47 -4.36 -2.19
N LEU A 62 9.22 -3.06 -2.04
CA LEU A 62 8.46 -2.50 -0.92
C LEU A 62 7.00 -2.97 -0.97
N LEU A 63 6.36 -2.88 -2.14
CA LEU A 63 5.00 -3.36 -2.33
C LEU A 63 4.88 -4.88 -2.12
N SER A 64 5.88 -5.66 -2.54
CA SER A 64 5.87 -7.12 -2.35
C SER A 64 5.87 -7.50 -0.86
N ARG A 65 6.71 -6.83 -0.05
CA ARG A 65 6.73 -7.03 1.42
C ARG A 65 5.42 -6.60 2.07
N PHE A 66 4.84 -5.50 1.61
CA PHE A 66 3.53 -5.05 2.10
C PHE A 66 2.43 -6.08 1.79
N LEU A 67 2.36 -6.58 0.56
CA LEU A 67 1.38 -7.59 0.18
C LEU A 67 1.56 -8.91 0.92
N GLU A 68 2.80 -9.29 1.24
CA GLU A 68 3.08 -10.43 2.12
C GLU A 68 2.46 -10.23 3.52
N GLY A 69 2.59 -9.03 4.10
CA GLY A 69 1.91 -8.69 5.36
C GLY A 69 0.38 -8.75 5.25
N VAL A 70 -0.19 -8.25 4.14
CA VAL A 70 -1.64 -8.31 3.88
C VAL A 70 -2.13 -9.76 3.75
N GLU A 71 -1.40 -10.61 3.03
CA GLU A 71 -1.67 -12.05 2.89
C GLU A 71 -1.67 -12.74 4.27
N GLN A 72 -0.67 -12.45 5.11
CA GLN A 72 -0.63 -12.96 6.48
C GLN A 72 -1.84 -12.52 7.31
N LEU A 73 -2.29 -11.26 7.16
CA LEU A 73 -3.49 -10.73 7.84
C LEU A 73 -4.80 -11.35 7.34
N LEU A 74 -4.89 -11.68 6.06
CA LEU A 74 -6.07 -12.35 5.49
C LEU A 74 -6.17 -13.81 5.96
N ARG A 75 -5.03 -14.48 6.09
CA ARG A 75 -4.91 -15.90 6.48
C ARG A 75 -4.95 -16.13 7.99
N SER A 76 -4.59 -15.14 8.80
CA SER A 76 -4.65 -15.25 10.26
C SER A 76 -6.07 -15.03 10.78
N SER A 77 -6.58 -15.98 11.58
CA SER A 77 -7.90 -15.86 12.22
C SER A 77 -7.85 -15.67 13.74
N GLU A 78 -6.75 -15.99 14.43
CA GLU A 78 -6.81 -16.15 15.90
C GLU A 78 -5.69 -15.46 16.71
N THR A 79 -4.56 -15.08 16.10
CA THR A 79 -3.40 -14.49 16.83
C THR A 79 -3.15 -13.01 16.53
N ALA A 80 -3.96 -12.41 15.63
CA ALA A 80 -3.83 -11.01 15.26
C ALA A 80 -4.35 -10.09 16.38
N SER A 81 -3.71 -8.93 16.55
CA SER A 81 -4.21 -7.89 17.46
C SER A 81 -5.58 -7.37 17.02
N LEU A 82 -6.36 -6.77 17.93
CA LEU A 82 -7.70 -6.23 17.61
C LEU A 82 -7.71 -5.27 16.41
N LEU A 83 -6.66 -4.46 16.23
CA LEU A 83 -6.51 -3.58 15.07
C LEU A 83 -6.26 -4.35 13.77
N GLU A 84 -5.43 -5.39 13.83
CA GLU A 84 -5.16 -6.26 12.68
C GLU A 84 -6.40 -7.08 12.29
N GLN A 85 -7.22 -7.45 13.28
CA GLN A 85 -8.51 -8.09 13.06
C GLN A 85 -9.52 -7.12 12.41
N ASP A 86 -9.60 -5.87 12.86
CA ASP A 86 -10.46 -4.85 12.23
C ASP A 86 -10.03 -4.57 10.79
N TYR A 87 -8.74 -4.43 10.55
CA TYR A 87 -8.20 -4.26 9.20
C TYR A 87 -8.48 -5.48 8.31
N SER A 88 -8.28 -6.71 8.82
CA SER A 88 -8.60 -7.96 8.11
C SER A 88 -10.10 -8.09 7.81
N HIS A 89 -10.96 -7.68 8.74
CA HIS A 89 -12.41 -7.65 8.54
C HIS A 89 -12.79 -6.68 7.41
N ARG A 90 -12.27 -5.45 7.43
CA ARG A 90 -12.51 -4.43 6.40
C ARG A 90 -11.99 -4.85 5.03
N LEU A 91 -10.87 -5.57 4.96
CA LEU A 91 -10.38 -6.19 3.73
C LEU A 91 -11.40 -7.20 3.16
N LYS A 92 -11.91 -8.09 4.01
CA LYS A 92 -12.89 -9.12 3.63
C LYS A 92 -14.23 -8.50 3.22
N GLU A 93 -14.70 -7.45 3.89
CA GLU A 93 -15.91 -6.70 3.51
C GLU A 93 -15.80 -6.07 2.12
N ARG A 94 -14.60 -5.63 1.73
CA ARG A 94 -14.32 -5.07 0.41
C ARG A 94 -14.03 -6.14 -0.65
N VAL A 95 -14.28 -7.42 -0.33
CA VAL A 95 -14.06 -8.57 -1.22
C VAL A 95 -12.61 -8.68 -1.68
N VAL A 96 -11.66 -8.23 -0.85
CA VAL A 96 -10.24 -8.48 -1.09
C VAL A 96 -9.96 -9.93 -0.70
N THR A 97 -9.50 -10.70 -1.68
CA THR A 97 -9.18 -12.12 -1.51
C THR A 97 -7.68 -12.35 -1.49
N ASP A 98 -7.28 -13.43 -0.82
CA ASP A 98 -5.88 -13.86 -0.78
C ASP A 98 -5.32 -14.10 -2.19
N ASP A 99 -6.11 -14.73 -3.07
CA ASP A 99 -5.72 -15.00 -4.45
C ASP A 99 -5.42 -13.70 -5.24
N GLN A 100 -6.20 -12.64 -5.05
CA GLN A 100 -5.96 -11.36 -5.70
C GLN A 100 -4.67 -10.71 -5.20
N VAL A 101 -4.39 -10.78 -3.89
CA VAL A 101 -3.16 -10.26 -3.29
C VAL A 101 -1.95 -11.05 -3.82
N LEU A 102 -2.07 -12.37 -3.90
CA LEU A 102 -1.04 -13.26 -4.44
C LEU A 102 -0.76 -12.97 -5.92
N GLU A 103 -1.80 -12.77 -6.73
CA GLU A 103 -1.69 -12.43 -8.16
C GLU A 103 -0.90 -11.13 -8.37
N VAL A 104 -1.20 -10.08 -7.59
CA VAL A 104 -0.46 -8.81 -7.67
C VAL A 104 1.00 -9.03 -7.24
N ARG A 105 1.26 -9.78 -6.17
CA ARG A 105 2.63 -10.03 -5.72
C ARG A 105 3.45 -10.79 -6.76
N GLN A 106 2.90 -11.83 -7.38
CA GLN A 106 3.56 -12.55 -8.47
C GLN A 106 3.84 -11.62 -9.67
N SER A 107 2.90 -10.73 -9.98
CA SER A 107 3.05 -9.76 -11.07
C SER A 107 4.14 -8.72 -10.78
N LEU A 108 4.30 -8.29 -9.52
CA LEU A 108 5.41 -7.42 -9.09
C LEU A 108 6.77 -8.09 -9.29
N MET A 109 6.88 -9.40 -9.03
CA MET A 109 8.10 -10.18 -9.25
C MET A 109 8.39 -10.43 -10.74
N SER A 110 7.40 -10.27 -11.60
CA SER A 110 7.57 -10.40 -13.06
C SER A 110 8.16 -9.13 -13.68
N ALA A 111 8.75 -9.27 -14.86
CA ALA A 111 9.21 -8.12 -15.66
C ALA A 111 8.05 -7.31 -16.27
N SER A 112 6.82 -7.84 -16.23
CA SER A 112 5.66 -7.19 -16.85
C SER A 112 5.13 -6.03 -15.99
N PRO A 113 4.61 -4.96 -16.62
CA PRO A 113 3.91 -3.91 -15.88
C PRO A 113 2.59 -4.45 -15.31
N LEU A 114 2.17 -3.91 -14.16
CA LEU A 114 0.89 -4.25 -13.56
C LEU A 114 -0.27 -3.79 -14.46
N ASN A 115 -1.30 -4.63 -14.55
CA ASN A 115 -2.52 -4.27 -15.24
C ASN A 115 -3.40 -3.34 -14.37
N GLU A 116 -4.51 -2.85 -14.93
CA GLU A 116 -5.38 -1.88 -14.26
C GLU A 116 -6.09 -2.44 -13.04
N ARG A 117 -6.56 -3.68 -13.12
CA ARG A 117 -7.19 -4.37 -11.99
C ARG A 117 -6.21 -4.49 -10.81
N GLN A 118 -4.96 -4.82 -11.09
CA GLN A 118 -3.91 -4.95 -10.09
C GLN A 118 -3.54 -3.61 -9.45
N LEU A 119 -3.46 -2.52 -10.24
CA LEU A 119 -3.25 -1.18 -9.72
C LEU A 119 -4.43 -0.69 -8.86
N ASN A 120 -5.66 -0.99 -9.28
CA ASN A 120 -6.86 -0.64 -8.50
C ASN A 120 -6.92 -1.40 -7.17
N LEU A 121 -6.43 -2.65 -7.12
CA LEU A 121 -6.30 -3.37 -5.85
C LEU A 121 -5.30 -2.66 -4.93
N LEU A 122 -4.15 -2.24 -5.45
CA LEU A 122 -3.16 -1.50 -4.65
C LEU A 122 -3.73 -0.17 -4.12
N ASP A 123 -4.51 0.54 -4.93
CA ASP A 123 -5.19 1.77 -4.48
C ASP A 123 -6.22 1.49 -3.39
N LEU A 124 -6.98 0.40 -3.49
CA LEU A 124 -7.93 -0.02 -2.47
C LEU A 124 -7.22 -0.35 -1.15
N LEU A 125 -6.11 -1.10 -1.22
CA LEU A 125 -5.30 -1.41 -0.04
C LEU A 125 -4.73 -0.14 0.60
N LEU A 126 -4.24 0.80 -0.21
CA LEU A 126 -3.77 2.10 0.28
C LEU A 126 -4.89 2.88 0.97
N TYR A 127 -6.08 2.92 0.36
CA TYR A 127 -7.24 3.58 0.95
C TYR A 127 -7.60 2.99 2.33
N LEU A 128 -7.60 1.67 2.47
CA LEU A 128 -7.88 1.02 3.74
C LEU A 128 -6.85 1.38 4.82
N LEU A 129 -5.58 1.48 4.42
CA LEU A 129 -4.46 1.89 5.29
C LEU A 129 -4.56 3.36 5.72
N ASP A 130 -4.96 4.25 4.80
CA ASP A 130 -5.19 5.68 5.07
C ASP A 130 -6.36 5.89 6.04
N ASP A 131 -7.43 5.10 5.90
CA ASP A 131 -8.58 5.14 6.81
C ASP A 131 -8.19 4.64 8.21
N GLU A 132 -7.37 3.60 8.30
CA GLU A 132 -6.83 3.11 9.57
C GLU A 132 -5.96 4.18 10.27
N ARG A 133 -5.12 4.88 9.50
CA ARG A 133 -4.35 6.02 10.02
C ARG A 133 -5.28 7.11 10.58
N THR A 134 -6.39 7.35 9.91
CA THR A 134 -7.38 8.37 10.32
C THR A 134 -8.06 7.96 11.64
N ASN A 135 -8.42 6.69 11.79
CA ASN A 135 -8.96 6.14 13.03
C ASN A 135 -7.96 6.26 14.20
N LEU A 136 -6.70 5.88 14.00
CA LEU A 136 -5.65 6.04 15.02
C LEU A 136 -5.42 7.51 15.41
N PHE A 137 -5.49 8.43 14.45
CA PHE A 137 -5.40 9.87 14.73
C PHE A 137 -6.56 10.35 15.60
N HIS A 138 -7.79 9.92 15.31
CA HIS A 138 -8.94 10.27 16.12
C HIS A 138 -8.82 9.74 17.55
N GLN A 139 -8.38 8.48 17.72
CA GLN A 139 -8.12 7.87 19.02
C GLN A 139 -7.05 8.64 19.80
N LEU A 140 -5.93 9.02 19.15
CA LEU A 140 -4.89 9.84 19.78
C LEU A 140 -5.43 11.18 20.27
N ARG A 141 -6.32 11.80 19.50
CA ARG A 141 -6.91 13.09 19.85
C ARG A 141 -7.88 12.98 21.03
N THR A 142 -8.66 11.90 21.12
CA THR A 142 -9.59 11.67 22.23
C THR A 142 -8.85 11.28 23.51
N SER A 143 -7.83 10.42 23.43
CA SER A 143 -7.05 9.98 24.60
C SER A 143 -6.15 11.06 25.20
N ARG A 144 -5.92 12.18 24.49
CA ARG A 144 -5.25 13.37 25.04
C ARG A 144 -6.19 14.32 25.77
N ARG A 145 -7.51 14.14 25.63
CA ARG A 145 -8.56 15.00 26.20
C ARG A 145 -9.28 14.40 27.40
N GLY A 146 -9.10 13.10 27.65
CA GLY A 146 -9.53 12.40 28.87
C GLY A 146 -8.37 12.24 29.83
#